data_AF-A0A974HHM7-F1
#
_entry.id   AF-A0A974HHM7-F1
#
_cell.length_a   1.000
_cell.length_b   1.000
_cell.length_c   1.000
_cell.angle_alpha   90.00
_cell.angle_beta   90.00
_cell.angle_gamma   90.00
#
_symmetry.space_group_name_H-M   'P 1'
#
loop_
_entity.id
_entity.type
_entity.pdbx_description
1 polymer ?
#
loop_
_entity_poly.entity_id
_entity_poly.type
_entity_poly.pdbx_seq_one_letter_code
_entity_poly.pdbx_strand_id
1 'polypeptide(L)' 'PLSEICFTHIDVQFLEKFGVSFGIEGETMTLSCDILLTPELSRLRPHPEWYRD' A
#
# COMPACT_ATOMS: atom_id res chain seq x y z
N PRO A 1 -8.60 -25.16 -26.51
CA PRO A 1 -8.96 -24.94 -25.08
C PRO A 1 -8.64 -23.48 -24.69
N LEU A 2 -9.68 -22.68 -24.42
CA LEU A 2 -9.49 -21.33 -23.88
C LEU A 2 -8.96 -21.48 -22.45
N SER A 3 -7.79 -20.91 -22.17
CA SER A 3 -7.21 -20.89 -20.82
C SER A 3 -8.22 -20.22 -19.88
N GLU A 4 -8.63 -20.93 -18.82
CA GLU A 4 -9.43 -20.35 -17.74
C GLU A 4 -8.73 -19.10 -17.23
N ILE A 5 -9.46 -17.99 -17.19
CA ILE A 5 -8.94 -16.74 -16.66
C ILE A 5 -8.83 -16.95 -15.14
N CYS A 6 -7.60 -17.16 -14.66
CA CYS A 6 -7.32 -17.17 -13.23
C CYS A 6 -7.37 -15.72 -12.72
N PHE A 7 -8.47 -15.35 -12.08
CA PHE A 7 -8.54 -14.13 -11.29
C PHE A 7 -7.75 -14.36 -10.00
N THR A 8 -6.55 -13.81 -9.92
CA THR A 8 -5.78 -13.82 -8.68
C THR A 8 -6.42 -12.82 -7.72
N HIS A 9 -7.05 -13.31 -6.66
CA HIS A 9 -7.40 -12.48 -5.52
C HIS A 9 -6.12 -12.00 -4.84
N ILE A 10 -5.99 -10.69 -4.62
CA ILE A 10 -4.89 -10.09 -3.88
C ILE A 10 -5.47 -9.50 -2.62
N ASP A 11 -5.14 -10.10 -1.49
CA ASP A 11 -5.47 -9.56 -0.18
C ASP A 11 -4.47 -8.46 0.17
N VAL A 12 -5.00 -7.29 0.50
CA VAL A 12 -4.22 -6.12 0.92
C VAL A 12 -4.55 -5.82 2.38
N GLN A 13 -3.55 -5.88 3.24
CA GLN A 13 -3.68 -5.58 4.65
C GLN A 13 -2.76 -4.44 5.04
N PHE A 14 -3.30 -3.43 5.73
CA PHE A 14 -2.53 -2.34 6.30
C PHE A 14 -2.13 -2.70 7.73
N LEU A 15 -0.84 -2.99 7.94
CA LEU A 15 -0.30 -3.39 9.23
C LEU A 15 -0.11 -2.19 10.14
N GLU A 16 0.42 -1.10 9.59
CA GLU A 16 0.64 0.16 10.29
C GLU A 16 0.20 1.32 9.41
N LYS A 17 -0.43 2.32 10.03
CA LYS A 17 -0.84 3.56 9.37
C LYS A 17 -0.38 4.73 10.23
N PHE A 18 0.04 5.82 9.59
CA PHE A 18 0.28 7.07 10.29
C PHE A 18 -1.00 7.56 10.99
N GLY A 19 -0.84 8.01 12.24
CA GLY A 19 -1.89 8.70 12.98
C GLY A 19 -1.90 10.21 12.72
N VAL A 20 -2.53 10.96 13.62
CA VAL A 20 -2.43 12.43 13.61
C VAL A 20 -1.00 12.84 13.94
N SER A 21 -0.41 13.67 13.08
CA SER A 21 0.96 14.18 13.23
C SER A 21 0.95 15.70 13.16
N PHE A 22 1.75 16.34 14.02
CA PHE A 22 1.95 17.79 14.04
C PHE A 22 3.40 18.10 13.73
N GLY A 23 3.63 19.08 12.86
CA GLY A 23 4.95 19.57 12.51
C GLY A 23 5.05 21.08 12.73
N ILE A 24 6.27 21.59 12.81
CA ILE A 24 6.55 23.03 12.89
C ILE A 24 6.67 23.58 11.46
N GLU A 25 6.24 24.83 11.27
CA GLU A 25 6.40 25.51 9.99
C GLU A 25 7.87 25.53 9.56
N GLY A 26 8.13 25.13 8.31
CA GLY A 26 9.47 25.03 7.74
C GLY A 26 10.16 23.67 7.95
N GLU A 27 9.58 22.75 8.72
CA GLU A 27 10.13 21.40 8.89
C GLU A 27 9.58 20.41 7.86
N THR A 28 10.35 19.34 7.62
CA THR A 28 9.91 18.20 6.82
C THR A 28 9.25 17.17 7.72
N MET A 29 8.06 16.71 7.34
CA MET A 29 7.36 15.62 8.01
C MET A 29 7.36 14.36 7.15
N THR A 30 7.60 13.20 7.77
CA THR A 30 7.55 11.89 7.13
C THR A 30 6.35 11.11 7.65
N LEU A 31 5.52 10.62 6.74
CA LEU A 31 4.39 9.75 7.04
C LEU A 31 4.68 8.39 6.43
N SER A 32 4.50 7.32 7.20
CA SER A 32 4.74 5.93 6.77
C SER A 32 3.49 5.07 6.94
N CYS A 33 3.49 3.95 6.23
CA CYS A 33 2.42 2.97 6.21
C CYS A 33 3.01 1.63 5.78
N ASP A 34 2.71 0.58 6.53
CA ASP A 34 3.17 -0.77 6.23
C ASP A 34 2.03 -1.60 5.65
N ILE A 35 2.31 -2.27 4.54
CA ILE A 35 1.32 -3.03 3.78
C ILE A 35 1.81 -4.47 3.59
N LEU A 36 0.95 -5.42 3.93
CA LEU A 36 1.12 -6.84 3.61
C LEU A 36 0.24 -7.19 2.42
N LEU A 37 0.85 -7.82 1.41
CA LEU A 37 0.18 -8.32 0.22
C LEU A 37 0.24 -9.84 0.19
N THR A 38 -0.91 -10.48 0.01
CA THR A 38 -1.01 -11.94 -0.10
C THR A 38 -1.75 -12.34 -1.38
N PRO A 39 -1.19 -13.24 -2.20
CA PRO A 39 0.13 -13.87 -2.08
C PRO A 39 1.29 -12.90 -2.35
N GLU A 40 2.53 -13.33 -2.08
CA GLU A 40 3.72 -12.53 -2.37
C GLU A 40 3.81 -12.22 -3.87
N LEU A 41 3.83 -10.93 -4.19
CA LEU A 41 3.85 -10.43 -5.56
C LEU A 41 5.28 -10.29 -6.11
N SER A 42 6.02 -11.39 -6.18
CA SER A 42 7.44 -11.39 -6.61
C SER A 42 7.70 -10.78 -7.99
N ARG A 43 6.69 -10.73 -8.88
CA ARG A 43 6.77 -10.17 -10.24
C ARG A 43 5.94 -8.91 -10.47
N LEU A 44 5.14 -8.51 -9.49
CA LEU A 44 4.30 -7.31 -9.59
C LEU A 44 4.74 -6.32 -8.53
N ARG A 45 5.12 -5.11 -8.96
CA ARG A 45 5.44 -4.03 -8.03
C ARG A 45 4.16 -3.26 -7.74
N PRO A 46 3.61 -3.34 -6.52
CA PRO A 46 2.48 -2.49 -6.14
C PRO A 46 2.91 -1.02 -6.22
N HIS A 47 2.00 -0.16 -6.67
CA HIS A 47 2.20 1.29 -6.66
C HIS A 47 1.35 1.90 -5.56
N PRO A 48 1.93 2.26 -4.40
CA PRO A 48 1.18 2.92 -3.34
C PRO A 48 0.89 4.36 -3.74
N GLU A 49 -0.36 4.78 -3.59
CA GLU A 49 -0.80 6.14 -3.83
C GLU A 49 -1.26 6.77 -2.51
N TRP A 50 -0.86 8.02 -2.30
CA TRP A 50 -1.27 8.81 -1.16
C TRP A 50 -2.35 9.78 -1.58
N TYR A 51 -3.50 9.65 -0.93
CA TYR A 51 -4.63 10.54 -1.16
C TYR A 51 -4.71 11.55 -0.02
N ARG A 52 -5.04 12.79 -0.40
CA ARG A 52 -5.33 13.89 0.51
C ARG A 52 -6.58 14.57 -0.04
N ASP A 53 -7.57 14.77 0.81
CA ASP A 53 -8.66 15.71 0.56
C ASP A 53 -8.20 17.14 0.90
#